data_AF-A0A2H0CBL7-F1
#
_entry.id   AF-A0A2H0CBL7-F1
#
_cell.length_a   1.000
_cell.length_b   1.000
_cell.length_c   1.000
_cell.angle_alpha   90.00
_cell.angle_beta   90.00
_cell.angle_gamma   90.00
#
_symmetry.space_group_name_H-M   'P 1'
#
loop_
_entity.id
_entity.type
_entity.pdbx_description
1 polymer ?
#
loop_
_entity_poly.entity_id
_entity_poly.type
_entity_poly.pdbx_seq_one_letter_code
_entity_poly.pdbx_strand_id
1 'polypeptide(L)'
;MSPFPPMPRLSHLKMYRFLEMIPAILVWGSLIGAILLSYFRPLIVIYIIILFDLYWLIKAIYWLVYLFGSYKKYRKDTRINWLVKLKAEDPVSHDNMQSHWQDMYHIIFLPTYKEPFEVLDTTFKGLINSNYPTDKMMIALGVEEWDKENGLEIANKIKEKYAHKFYKFWVTVHPKNLPNEQRGKGSNNVFAAKHAKQEIDKLEIPYEKIIVSCFDIDTIVHKEYFGHLTYKFLTHHKPHNTSYQPVALFNNNVWQSNAFTRTVSNSTMFWLLTDLSRPDRLFTFSSHSMSWKTLVDVGFWEPDLVTEDSRIFLQCFIHYNGDYTVTPMYVSVSMDTVETGKFWESLVAVYKQQRRWAWGIEHFPYMIWHFWGNKKIAFFKKFKYFFNITEGMYSWATAPLLILILGRLPLMFADRATQETVIAQNAPVVLHWLLTSAMVGLLSTAVLSIVFLPPCPKSESKIKYVWMFVQWILFPVNMIVFGSIPAIEAQTRLAIGKYLGFNVTKKNR
;
A
#
# COMPACT_ATOMS: atom_id res chain seq x y z
N MET A 1 -7.57 -14.45 27.52
CA MET A 1 -6.42 -13.54 27.64
C MET A 1 -5.56 -13.73 26.40
N SER A 2 -5.38 -12.68 25.58
CA SER A 2 -4.49 -12.76 24.40
C SER A 2 -3.06 -13.05 24.86
N PRO A 3 -2.35 -14.03 24.28
CA PRO A 3 -0.97 -14.34 24.68
C PRO A 3 0.05 -13.26 24.29
N PHE A 4 -0.37 -12.21 23.57
CA PHE A 4 0.49 -11.12 23.14
C PHE A 4 -0.10 -9.78 23.62
N PRO A 5 0.38 -9.19 24.74
CA PRO A 5 0.12 -7.78 25.01
C PRO A 5 0.70 -6.95 23.86
N PRO A 6 0.13 -5.77 23.53
CA PRO A 6 0.72 -4.87 22.56
C PRO A 6 2.17 -4.61 22.99
N MET A 7 3.12 -5.09 22.19
CA MET A 7 4.53 -5.00 22.56
C MET A 7 4.95 -3.53 22.46
N PRO A 8 5.36 -2.88 23.55
CA PRO A 8 5.93 -1.54 23.45
C PRO A 8 7.13 -1.61 22.49
N ARG A 9 7.33 -0.56 21.68
CA ARG A 9 8.41 -0.50 20.70
C ARG A 9 9.72 -1.02 21.29
N LEU A 10 10.27 -2.04 20.64
CA LEU A 10 11.49 -2.74 21.06
C LEU A 10 12.75 -1.87 20.99
N SER A 11 12.62 -0.63 20.50
CA SER A 11 13.70 0.34 20.33
C SER A 11 14.44 0.73 21.62
N HIS A 12 13.90 0.40 22.80
CA HIS A 12 14.62 0.52 24.07
C HIS A 12 15.78 -0.49 24.20
N LEU A 13 15.74 -1.59 23.44
CA LEU A 13 16.80 -2.59 23.39
C LEU A 13 17.92 -2.14 22.44
N LYS A 14 19.16 -2.11 22.92
CA LYS A 14 20.34 -1.66 22.14
C LYS A 14 20.50 -2.41 20.81
N MET A 15 20.21 -3.72 20.81
CA MET A 15 20.29 -4.53 19.59
C MET A 15 19.23 -4.14 18.57
N TYR A 16 17.97 -3.92 18.99
CA TYR A 16 16.90 -3.49 18.08
C TYR A 16 17.20 -2.10 17.50
N ARG A 17 17.71 -1.20 18.34
CA ARG A 17 18.16 0.14 17.95
C ARG A 17 19.28 0.11 16.91
N PHE A 18 20.20 -0.84 16.98
CA PHE A 18 21.20 -1.07 15.93
C PHE A 18 20.57 -1.53 14.62
N LEU A 19 19.60 -2.45 14.66
CA LEU A 19 18.89 -2.90 13.46
C LEU A 19 18.14 -1.76 12.76
N GLU A 20 17.60 -0.81 13.52
CA GLU A 20 16.95 0.40 12.99
C GLU A 20 17.90 1.34 12.24
N MET A 21 19.22 1.24 12.46
CA MET A 21 20.24 2.06 11.79
C MET A 21 20.67 1.49 10.44
N ILE A 22 20.62 0.16 10.28
CA ILE A 22 21.17 -0.55 9.10
C ILE A 22 20.63 0.00 7.77
N PRO A 23 19.31 0.23 7.58
CA PRO A 23 18.80 0.74 6.31
C PRO A 23 19.43 2.08 5.89
N ALA A 24 19.50 3.04 6.81
CA ALA A 24 20.09 4.34 6.51
C ALA A 24 21.60 4.25 6.26
N ILE A 25 22.31 3.39 6.98
CA ILE A 25 23.74 3.14 6.76
C ILE A 25 23.97 2.63 5.35
N LEU A 26 23.15 1.68 4.87
CA LEU A 26 23.24 1.15 3.50
C LEU A 26 22.96 2.25 2.46
N VAL A 27 21.92 3.06 2.66
CA VAL A 27 21.56 4.14 1.75
C VAL A 27 22.65 5.22 1.68
N TRP A 28 23.05 5.79 2.81
CA TRP A 28 24.06 6.85 2.84
C TRP A 28 25.44 6.33 2.46
N GLY A 29 25.81 5.12 2.89
CA GLY A 29 27.05 4.47 2.51
C GLY A 29 27.15 4.28 0.99
N SER A 30 26.05 3.93 0.34
CA SER A 30 26.02 3.75 -1.12
C SER A 30 26.04 5.08 -1.88
N LEU A 31 25.31 6.10 -1.42
CA LEU A 31 25.32 7.43 -2.05
C LEU A 31 26.67 8.13 -1.90
N ILE A 32 27.25 8.14 -0.69
CA ILE A 32 28.57 8.72 -0.43
C ILE A 32 29.64 7.90 -1.15
N GLY A 33 29.58 6.57 -1.06
CA GLY A 33 30.49 5.66 -1.73
C GLY A 33 30.49 5.85 -3.25
N ALA A 34 29.32 6.04 -3.86
CA ALA A 34 29.19 6.33 -5.29
C ALA A 34 29.93 7.63 -5.70
N ILE A 35 29.83 8.69 -4.89
CA ILE A 35 30.54 9.96 -5.14
C ILE A 35 32.06 9.77 -4.97
N LEU A 36 32.50 9.17 -3.87
CA LEU A 36 33.92 8.96 -3.59
C LEU A 36 34.57 8.04 -4.64
N LEU A 37 33.91 6.94 -5.00
CA LEU A 37 34.40 6.04 -6.05
C LEU A 37 34.44 6.73 -7.42
N SER A 38 33.48 7.61 -7.73
CA SER A 38 33.52 8.39 -8.97
C SER A 38 34.77 9.26 -9.06
N TYR A 39 35.22 9.82 -7.92
CA TYR A 39 36.43 10.62 -7.86
C TYR A 39 37.71 9.77 -7.92
N PHE A 40 37.81 8.71 -7.11
CA PHE A 40 39.04 7.93 -6.99
C PHE A 40 39.23 6.85 -8.06
N ARG A 41 38.14 6.29 -8.58
CA ARG A 41 38.13 5.15 -9.51
C ARG A 41 37.02 5.32 -10.58
N PRO A 42 37.04 6.41 -11.37
CA PRO A 42 35.97 6.74 -12.32
C PRO A 42 35.69 5.61 -13.32
N LEU A 43 36.74 4.94 -13.83
CA LEU A 43 36.57 3.83 -14.78
C LEU A 43 35.72 2.69 -14.21
N ILE A 44 35.95 2.29 -12.96
CA ILE A 44 35.17 1.21 -12.31
C ILE A 44 33.70 1.63 -12.20
N VAL A 45 33.45 2.89 -11.84
CA VAL A 45 32.09 3.41 -11.68
C VAL A 45 31.36 3.45 -13.02
N ILE A 46 32.04 3.75 -14.12
CA ILE A 46 31.47 3.68 -15.48
C ILE A 46 30.96 2.26 -15.79
N TYR A 47 31.75 1.22 -15.48
CA TYR A 47 31.28 -0.16 -15.61
C TYR A 47 30.06 -0.44 -14.73
N ILE A 48 30.12 -0.03 -13.46
CA ILE A 48 29.04 -0.25 -12.49
C ILE A 48 27.74 0.41 -12.98
N ILE A 49 27.77 1.67 -13.43
CA ILE A 49 26.55 2.37 -13.85
C ILE A 49 25.97 1.77 -15.13
N ILE A 50 26.79 1.36 -16.10
CA ILE A 50 26.30 0.68 -17.31
C ILE A 50 25.59 -0.64 -16.93
N LEU A 51 26.19 -1.46 -16.07
CA LEU A 51 25.58 -2.70 -15.62
C LEU A 51 24.32 -2.46 -14.76
N PHE A 52 24.34 -1.42 -13.93
CA PHE A 52 23.22 -1.03 -13.10
C PHE A 52 22.02 -0.57 -13.94
N ASP A 53 22.25 0.29 -14.94
CA ASP A 53 21.21 0.76 -15.85
C ASP A 53 20.67 -0.37 -16.72
N LEU A 54 21.54 -1.31 -17.15
CA LEU A 54 21.09 -2.53 -17.83
C LEU A 54 20.20 -3.40 -16.94
N TYR A 55 20.59 -3.60 -15.68
CA TYR A 55 19.75 -4.30 -14.69
C TYR A 55 18.40 -3.60 -14.50
N TRP A 56 18.38 -2.27 -14.42
CA TRP A 56 17.15 -1.49 -14.31
C TRP A 56 16.27 -1.57 -15.55
N LEU A 57 16.85 -1.59 -16.75
CA LEU A 57 16.11 -1.82 -17.99
C LEU A 57 15.45 -3.20 -17.99
N ILE A 58 16.19 -4.25 -17.60
CA ILE A 58 15.64 -5.61 -17.46
C ILE A 58 14.51 -5.64 -16.42
N LYS A 59 14.71 -4.97 -15.27
CA LYS A 59 13.70 -4.86 -14.21
C LYS A 59 12.44 -4.11 -14.69
N ALA A 60 12.60 -3.07 -15.51
CA ALA A 60 11.49 -2.34 -16.10
C ALA A 60 10.70 -3.19 -17.10
N ILE A 61 11.38 -3.95 -17.97
CA ILE A 61 10.73 -4.89 -18.90
C ILE A 61 9.98 -5.97 -18.13
N TYR A 62 10.62 -6.58 -17.13
CA TYR A 62 9.99 -7.56 -16.24
C TYR A 62 8.73 -6.99 -15.59
N TRP A 63 8.83 -5.78 -15.02
CA TRP A 63 7.70 -5.10 -14.40
C TRP A 63 6.53 -4.87 -15.37
N LEU A 64 6.80 -4.47 -16.62
CA LEU A 64 5.76 -4.30 -17.64
C LEU A 64 5.01 -5.60 -17.94
N VAL A 65 5.71 -6.73 -18.06
CA VAL A 65 5.08 -8.04 -18.32
C VAL A 65 4.05 -8.37 -17.24
N TYR A 66 4.42 -8.20 -15.97
CA TYR A 66 3.52 -8.46 -14.85
C TYR A 66 2.40 -7.42 -14.73
N LEU A 67 2.67 -6.16 -15.02
CA LEU A 67 1.66 -5.09 -15.07
C LEU A 67 0.55 -5.43 -16.08
N PHE A 68 0.91 -5.78 -17.32
CA PHE A 68 -0.06 -6.16 -18.35
C PHE A 68 -0.77 -7.48 -18.01
N GLY A 69 -0.07 -8.43 -17.40
CA GLY A 69 -0.66 -9.68 -16.90
C GLY A 69 -1.74 -9.43 -15.84
N SER A 70 -1.46 -8.60 -14.84
CA SER A 70 -2.42 -8.16 -13.83
C SER A 70 -3.56 -7.36 -14.43
N TYR A 71 -3.28 -6.45 -15.38
CA TYR A 71 -4.30 -5.69 -16.08
C TYR A 71 -5.29 -6.61 -16.83
N LYS A 72 -4.80 -7.64 -17.52
CA LYS A 72 -5.66 -8.62 -18.21
C LYS A 72 -6.57 -9.36 -17.23
N LYS A 73 -6.04 -9.77 -16.07
CA LYS A 73 -6.84 -10.41 -15.01
C LYS A 73 -7.87 -9.43 -14.42
N TYR A 74 -7.48 -8.19 -14.16
CA TYR A 74 -8.38 -7.12 -13.70
C TYR A 74 -9.55 -6.89 -14.66
N ARG A 75 -9.28 -6.81 -15.97
CA ARG A 75 -10.33 -6.68 -16.99
C ARG A 75 -11.24 -7.89 -17.09
N LYS A 76 -10.73 -9.09 -16.80
CA LYS A 76 -11.52 -10.32 -16.78
C LYS A 76 -12.44 -10.32 -15.55
N ASP A 77 -11.87 -10.16 -14.35
CA ASP A 77 -12.59 -10.31 -13.09
C ASP A 77 -13.63 -9.19 -12.89
N THR A 78 -13.38 -7.97 -13.35
CA THR A 78 -14.36 -6.86 -13.27
C THR A 78 -15.58 -7.04 -14.17
N ARG A 79 -15.53 -7.92 -15.19
CA ARG A 79 -16.66 -8.21 -16.09
C ARG A 79 -17.57 -9.33 -15.60
N ILE A 80 -17.14 -10.09 -14.61
CA ILE A 80 -17.91 -11.20 -14.06
C ILE A 80 -18.94 -10.65 -13.08
N ASN A 81 -20.20 -11.08 -13.18
CA ASN A 81 -21.18 -10.89 -12.11
C ASN A 81 -20.91 -11.93 -11.02
N TRP A 82 -20.21 -11.52 -9.97
CA TRP A 82 -19.69 -12.44 -8.97
C TRP A 82 -20.78 -12.98 -8.05
N LEU A 83 -21.85 -12.22 -7.79
CA LEU A 83 -22.97 -12.72 -7.00
C LEU A 83 -23.75 -13.81 -7.76
N VAL A 84 -23.96 -13.64 -9.07
CA VAL A 84 -24.57 -14.69 -9.90
C VAL A 84 -23.69 -15.94 -9.90
N LYS A 85 -22.37 -15.76 -10.09
CA LYS A 85 -21.42 -16.88 -10.07
C LYS A 85 -21.40 -17.60 -8.71
N LEU A 86 -21.38 -16.86 -7.60
CA LEU A 86 -21.47 -17.40 -6.25
C LEU A 86 -22.73 -18.25 -6.06
N LYS A 87 -23.89 -17.76 -6.49
CA LYS A 87 -25.15 -18.48 -6.38
C LYS A 87 -25.20 -19.74 -7.24
N ALA A 88 -24.59 -19.70 -8.42
CA ALA A 88 -24.60 -20.83 -9.35
C ALA A 88 -23.64 -21.95 -8.94
N GLU A 89 -22.45 -21.60 -8.46
CA GLU A 89 -21.42 -22.57 -8.07
C GLU A 89 -21.55 -23.00 -6.60
N ASP A 90 -22.16 -22.17 -5.76
CA ASP A 90 -22.34 -22.35 -4.31
C ASP A 90 -21.13 -23.00 -3.60
N PRO A 91 -19.93 -22.40 -3.72
CA PRO A 91 -18.71 -23.02 -3.20
C PRO A 91 -18.77 -23.13 -1.68
N VAL A 92 -18.29 -24.27 -1.17
CA VAL A 92 -18.18 -24.54 0.26
C VAL A 92 -16.78 -24.17 0.74
N SER A 93 -16.68 -23.51 1.90
CA SER A 93 -15.38 -23.19 2.49
C SER A 93 -14.57 -24.45 2.79
N HIS A 94 -13.25 -24.36 2.61
CA HIS A 94 -12.32 -25.44 2.92
C HIS A 94 -11.87 -25.44 4.40
N ASP A 95 -12.60 -24.74 5.26
CA ASP A 95 -12.39 -24.76 6.71
C ASP A 95 -13.26 -25.85 7.37
N ASN A 96 -13.14 -26.00 8.69
CA ASN A 96 -13.92 -26.98 9.43
C ASN A 96 -15.42 -26.67 9.49
N MET A 97 -15.81 -25.43 9.16
CA MET A 97 -17.20 -24.98 9.25
C MET A 97 -17.98 -25.28 7.98
N GLN A 98 -17.30 -25.47 6.84
CA GLN A 98 -17.91 -25.76 5.54
C GLN A 98 -19.07 -24.79 5.23
N SER A 99 -18.81 -23.51 5.44
CA SER A 99 -19.78 -22.43 5.28
C SER A 99 -20.08 -22.19 3.80
N HIS A 100 -21.33 -21.82 3.50
CA HIS A 100 -21.75 -21.34 2.19
C HIS A 100 -21.76 -19.81 2.18
N TRP A 101 -21.91 -19.17 1.01
CA TRP A 101 -21.90 -17.71 0.92
C TRP A 101 -23.06 -17.05 1.70
N GLN A 102 -24.18 -17.75 1.87
CA GLN A 102 -25.34 -17.32 2.65
C GLN A 102 -25.02 -17.24 4.14
N ASP A 103 -24.04 -17.97 4.62
CA ASP A 103 -23.60 -17.93 6.02
C ASP A 103 -22.64 -16.77 6.30
N MET A 104 -22.03 -16.20 5.25
CA MET A 104 -20.92 -15.27 5.40
C MET A 104 -21.40 -13.84 5.65
N TYR A 105 -20.78 -13.21 6.65
CA TYR A 105 -20.91 -11.79 6.96
C TYR A 105 -19.64 -11.02 6.58
N HIS A 106 -19.82 -9.76 6.21
CA HIS A 106 -18.71 -8.82 5.99
C HIS A 106 -18.73 -7.76 7.08
N ILE A 107 -17.64 -7.62 7.84
CA ILE A 107 -17.44 -6.47 8.73
C ILE A 107 -16.50 -5.45 8.06
N ILE A 108 -16.94 -4.20 7.99
CA ILE A 108 -16.24 -3.14 7.26
C ILE A 108 -15.86 -2.05 8.25
N PHE A 109 -14.54 -1.89 8.45
CA PHE A 109 -13.95 -0.86 9.29
C PHE A 109 -13.68 0.41 8.48
N LEU A 110 -14.22 1.52 8.97
CA LEU A 110 -14.17 2.84 8.34
C LEU A 110 -13.78 3.88 9.40
N PRO A 111 -12.50 4.03 9.72
CA PRO A 111 -12.03 5.09 10.61
C PRO A 111 -12.03 6.44 9.88
N THR A 112 -12.46 7.50 10.57
CA THR A 112 -12.60 8.86 10.04
C THR A 112 -12.02 9.90 11.00
N TYR A 113 -11.32 10.89 10.44
CA TYR A 113 -10.84 12.10 11.11
C TYR A 113 -10.95 13.32 10.19
N LYS A 114 -11.86 14.25 10.51
CA LYS A 114 -12.06 15.52 9.79
C LYS A 114 -12.49 15.40 8.33
N GLU A 115 -12.91 14.23 7.86
CA GLU A 115 -13.47 14.14 6.51
C GLU A 115 -14.88 14.73 6.45
N PRO A 116 -15.23 15.42 5.36
CA PRO A 116 -16.53 16.02 5.20
C PRO A 116 -17.60 14.96 4.89
N PHE A 117 -18.88 15.32 5.10
CA PHE A 117 -20.01 14.42 4.90
C PHE A 117 -20.05 13.82 3.49
N GLU A 118 -19.68 14.58 2.47
CA GLU A 118 -19.72 14.16 1.06
C GLU A 118 -18.78 12.99 0.78
N VAL A 119 -17.63 12.92 1.46
CA VAL A 119 -16.68 11.81 1.35
C VAL A 119 -17.30 10.54 1.91
N LEU A 120 -17.85 10.61 3.12
CA LEU A 120 -18.53 9.47 3.75
C LEU A 120 -19.75 9.05 2.93
N ASP A 121 -20.59 9.99 2.52
CA ASP A 121 -21.79 9.73 1.73
C ASP A 121 -21.47 8.98 0.43
N THR A 122 -20.39 9.35 -0.24
CA THR A 122 -19.91 8.68 -1.46
C THR A 122 -19.44 7.25 -1.17
N THR A 123 -18.70 7.04 -0.09
CA THR A 123 -18.26 5.70 0.35
C THR A 123 -19.45 4.80 0.68
N PHE A 124 -20.41 5.29 1.47
CA PHE A 124 -21.61 4.53 1.82
C PHE A 124 -22.52 4.24 0.61
N LYS A 125 -22.63 5.18 -0.35
CA LYS A 125 -23.26 4.92 -1.65
C LYS A 125 -22.56 3.77 -2.38
N GLY A 126 -21.23 3.75 -2.39
CA GLY A 126 -20.45 2.65 -2.97
C GLY A 126 -20.79 1.29 -2.34
N LEU A 127 -20.89 1.25 -1.01
CA LEU A 127 -21.25 0.02 -0.29
C LEU A 127 -22.65 -0.49 -0.64
N ILE A 128 -23.68 0.38 -0.59
CA ILE A 128 -25.06 -0.05 -0.87
C ILE A 128 -25.31 -0.38 -2.35
N ASN A 129 -24.50 0.16 -3.25
CA ASN A 129 -24.58 -0.11 -4.69
C ASN A 129 -23.70 -1.30 -5.12
N SER A 130 -22.98 -1.91 -4.18
CA SER A 130 -22.27 -3.15 -4.45
C SER A 130 -23.26 -4.29 -4.73
N ASN A 131 -22.88 -5.20 -5.60
CA ASN A 131 -23.65 -6.37 -5.98
C ASN A 131 -23.48 -7.49 -4.94
N TYR A 132 -23.88 -7.21 -3.70
CA TYR A 132 -23.89 -8.16 -2.59
C TYR A 132 -24.94 -7.75 -1.54
N PRO A 133 -25.59 -8.69 -0.83
CA PRO A 133 -26.63 -8.35 0.14
C PRO A 133 -26.10 -7.50 1.31
N THR A 134 -26.69 -6.32 1.52
CA THR A 134 -26.27 -5.38 2.57
C THR A 134 -26.72 -5.81 3.97
N ASP A 135 -27.75 -6.65 4.06
CA ASP A 135 -28.19 -7.36 5.27
C ASP A 135 -27.19 -8.44 5.74
N LYS A 136 -26.06 -8.59 5.03
CA LYS A 136 -24.88 -9.38 5.46
C LYS A 136 -23.68 -8.53 5.81
N MET A 137 -23.81 -7.20 5.80
CA MET A 137 -22.72 -6.28 6.09
C MET A 137 -22.90 -5.62 7.46
N MET A 138 -21.84 -5.64 8.25
CA MET A 138 -21.69 -4.94 9.53
C MET A 138 -20.74 -3.76 9.35
N ILE A 139 -21.18 -2.57 9.73
CA ILE A 139 -20.37 -1.35 9.61
C ILE A 139 -19.80 -0.98 10.98
N ALA A 140 -18.49 -0.74 11.03
CA ALA A 140 -17.80 -0.14 12.17
C ALA A 140 -17.20 1.22 11.74
N LEU A 141 -17.96 2.30 11.98
CA LEU A 141 -17.55 3.68 11.69
C LEU A 141 -16.83 4.26 12.92
N GLY A 142 -15.54 4.49 12.80
CA GLY A 142 -14.69 4.91 13.92
C GLY A 142 -14.34 6.40 13.87
N VAL A 143 -14.87 7.20 14.80
CA VAL A 143 -14.57 8.63 14.94
C VAL A 143 -13.44 8.82 15.96
N GLU A 144 -12.52 9.75 15.71
CA GLU A 144 -11.52 10.16 16.70
C GLU A 144 -12.09 11.19 17.68
N GLU A 145 -11.80 11.05 18.98
CA GLU A 145 -12.19 12.05 19.98
C GLU A 145 -11.58 13.44 19.73
N TRP A 146 -10.45 13.50 19.01
CA TRP A 146 -9.82 14.75 18.55
C TRP A 146 -10.66 15.58 17.58
N ASP A 147 -11.71 15.00 17.00
CA ASP A 147 -12.68 15.65 16.11
C ASP A 147 -14.11 15.30 16.53
N LYS A 148 -14.33 15.05 17.84
CA LYS A 148 -15.56 14.42 18.34
C LYS A 148 -16.85 15.12 17.90
N GLU A 149 -16.92 16.45 18.05
CA GLU A 149 -18.14 17.22 17.76
C GLU A 149 -18.53 17.12 16.29
N ASN A 150 -17.63 17.53 15.39
CA ASN A 150 -17.81 17.46 13.95
C ASN A 150 -17.98 16.01 13.45
N GLY A 151 -17.09 15.11 13.88
CA GLY A 151 -17.08 13.71 13.46
C GLY A 151 -18.34 12.96 13.90
N LEU A 152 -18.86 13.19 15.11
CA LEU A 152 -20.12 12.59 15.55
C LEU A 152 -21.32 13.18 14.83
N GLU A 153 -21.35 14.49 14.57
CA GLU A 153 -22.42 15.10 13.78
C GLU A 153 -22.52 14.44 12.40
N ILE A 154 -21.40 14.32 11.69
CA ILE A 154 -21.34 13.67 10.38
C ILE A 154 -21.67 12.18 10.49
N ALA A 155 -21.11 11.46 11.46
CA ALA A 155 -21.37 10.04 11.68
C ALA A 155 -22.85 9.76 11.96
N ASN A 156 -23.52 10.62 12.73
CA ASN A 156 -24.95 10.50 13.01
C ASN A 156 -25.79 10.74 11.75
N LYS A 157 -25.48 11.76 10.94
CA LYS A 157 -26.14 11.97 9.64
C LYS A 157 -26.01 10.75 8.71
N ILE A 158 -24.82 10.14 8.67
CA ILE A 158 -24.57 8.93 7.90
C ILE A 158 -25.35 7.74 8.47
N LYS A 159 -25.36 7.58 9.80
CA LYS A 159 -26.10 6.51 10.48
C LYS A 159 -27.59 6.62 10.21
N GLU A 160 -28.19 7.80 10.36
CA GLU A 160 -29.60 8.06 10.03
C GLU A 160 -29.93 7.68 8.58
N LYS A 161 -29.06 8.07 7.64
CA LYS A 161 -29.27 7.84 6.21
C LYS A 161 -29.12 6.37 5.76
N TYR A 162 -28.21 5.60 6.39
CA TYR A 162 -27.81 4.30 5.85
C TYR A 162 -27.93 3.11 6.82
N ALA A 163 -28.01 3.31 8.13
CA ALA A 163 -27.93 2.20 9.10
C ALA A 163 -28.99 1.12 8.88
N HIS A 164 -30.21 1.51 8.53
CA HIS A 164 -31.34 0.59 8.28
C HIS A 164 -31.14 -0.36 7.09
N LYS A 165 -30.12 -0.14 6.25
CA LYS A 165 -29.80 -1.00 5.10
C LYS A 165 -28.83 -2.12 5.43
N PHE A 166 -28.12 -2.01 6.55
CA PHE A 166 -27.04 -2.91 6.94
C PHE A 166 -27.48 -3.85 8.07
N TYR A 167 -26.83 -5.01 8.18
CA TYR A 167 -27.10 -5.96 9.27
C TYR A 167 -26.88 -5.33 10.66
N LYS A 168 -25.74 -4.64 10.82
CA LYS A 168 -25.39 -3.86 12.00
C LYS A 168 -24.65 -2.60 11.60
N PHE A 169 -24.78 -1.56 12.42
CA PHE A 169 -24.08 -0.29 12.23
C PHE A 169 -23.65 0.26 13.58
N TRP A 170 -22.35 0.23 13.83
CA TRP A 170 -21.73 0.75 15.04
C TRP A 170 -20.97 2.04 14.74
N VAL A 171 -21.13 3.01 15.64
CA VAL A 171 -20.32 4.22 15.68
C VAL A 171 -19.52 4.17 16.97
N THR A 172 -18.20 4.23 16.85
CA THR A 172 -17.30 4.26 18.00
C THR A 172 -16.55 5.58 18.05
N VAL A 173 -16.23 6.04 19.26
CA VAL A 173 -15.37 7.21 19.46
C VAL A 173 -14.08 6.74 20.12
N HIS A 174 -12.99 6.75 19.38
CA HIS A 174 -11.66 6.40 19.85
C HIS A 174 -11.15 7.49 20.82
N PRO A 175 -10.89 7.17 22.11
CA PRO A 175 -10.47 8.15 23.11
C PRO A 175 -9.09 8.75 22.80
N LYS A 176 -8.90 10.02 23.15
CA LYS A 176 -7.59 10.69 23.01
C LYS A 176 -6.63 10.23 24.11
N ASN A 177 -5.34 10.21 23.77
CA ASN A 177 -4.22 10.01 24.72
C ASN A 177 -4.24 8.67 25.48
N LEU A 178 -4.73 7.59 24.85
CA LEU A 178 -4.56 6.25 25.41
C LEU A 178 -3.07 5.86 25.48
N PRO A 179 -2.62 5.22 26.57
CA PRO A 179 -1.23 4.83 26.73
C PRO A 179 -0.85 3.76 25.72
N ASN A 180 0.38 3.84 25.20
CA ASN A 180 0.92 2.90 24.21
C ASN A 180 0.16 2.86 22.88
N GLU A 181 -0.55 3.93 22.52
CA GLU A 181 -1.20 4.06 21.22
C GLU A 181 -0.64 5.26 20.46
N GLN A 182 -0.52 5.08 19.15
CA GLN A 182 -0.21 6.14 18.24
C GLN A 182 -1.52 6.63 17.63
N ARG A 183 -1.77 7.93 17.73
CA ARG A 183 -2.88 8.57 17.03
C ARG A 183 -2.89 8.17 15.55
N GLY A 184 -4.03 7.76 15.00
CA GLY A 184 -4.18 7.47 13.58
C GLY A 184 -5.14 6.31 13.30
N LYS A 185 -5.16 5.89 12.03
CA LYS A 185 -6.04 4.82 11.52
C LYS A 185 -5.96 3.54 12.36
N GLY A 186 -4.74 3.09 12.71
CA GLY A 186 -4.53 1.84 13.41
C GLY A 186 -5.14 1.78 14.81
N SER A 187 -4.87 2.74 15.69
CA SER A 187 -5.44 2.78 17.04
C SER A 187 -6.97 2.88 17.02
N ASN A 188 -7.53 3.71 16.15
CA ASN A 188 -8.97 3.80 15.94
C ASN A 188 -9.59 2.46 15.51
N ASN A 189 -8.99 1.78 14.52
CA ASN A 189 -9.43 0.46 14.08
C ASN A 189 -9.37 -0.58 15.21
N VAL A 190 -8.32 -0.58 16.03
CA VAL A 190 -8.21 -1.49 17.18
C VAL A 190 -9.32 -1.25 18.19
N PHE A 191 -9.61 0.01 18.50
CA PHE A 191 -10.71 0.38 19.40
C PHE A 191 -12.06 -0.08 18.84
N ALA A 192 -12.34 0.23 17.57
CA ALA A 192 -13.55 -0.20 16.89
C ALA A 192 -13.67 -1.73 16.83
N ALA A 193 -12.56 -2.45 16.60
CA ALA A 193 -12.55 -3.90 16.51
C ALA A 193 -12.79 -4.57 17.87
N LYS A 194 -12.25 -4.02 18.96
CA LYS A 194 -12.54 -4.49 20.32
C LYS A 194 -14.03 -4.33 20.66
N HIS A 195 -14.63 -3.21 20.28
CA HIS A 195 -16.08 -3.00 20.43
C HIS A 195 -16.88 -3.97 19.56
N ALA A 196 -16.56 -4.08 18.28
CA ALA A 196 -17.23 -5.01 17.36
C ALA A 196 -17.14 -6.46 17.84
N LYS A 197 -16.01 -6.89 18.43
CA LYS A 197 -15.89 -8.22 19.03
C LYS A 197 -16.92 -8.44 20.13
N GLN A 198 -17.09 -7.50 21.05
CA GLN A 198 -18.08 -7.62 22.12
C GLN A 198 -19.50 -7.76 21.57
N GLU A 199 -19.81 -7.03 20.50
CA GLU A 199 -21.13 -7.09 19.86
C GLU A 199 -21.33 -8.39 19.06
N ILE A 200 -20.30 -8.85 18.34
CA ILE A 200 -20.32 -10.14 17.63
C ILE A 200 -20.49 -11.31 18.61
N ASP A 201 -19.81 -11.25 19.76
CA ASP A 201 -19.93 -12.26 20.82
C ASP A 201 -21.37 -12.36 21.34
N LYS A 202 -22.06 -11.23 21.52
CA LYS A 202 -23.48 -11.18 21.92
C LYS A 202 -24.42 -11.70 20.84
N LEU A 203 -24.06 -11.57 19.57
CA LEU A 203 -24.84 -12.06 18.44
C LEU A 203 -24.60 -13.55 18.17
N GLU A 204 -23.64 -14.17 18.87
CA GLU A 204 -23.27 -15.59 18.74
C GLU A 204 -22.90 -15.98 17.29
N ILE A 205 -22.34 -15.04 16.52
CA ILE A 205 -21.92 -15.30 15.14
C ILE A 205 -20.53 -15.95 15.16
N PRO A 206 -20.36 -17.16 14.56
CA PRO A 206 -19.05 -17.81 14.48
C PRO A 206 -18.03 -16.93 13.76
N TYR A 207 -16.81 -16.82 14.32
CA TYR A 207 -15.78 -15.95 13.77
C TYR A 207 -15.30 -16.38 12.38
N GLU A 208 -15.39 -17.68 12.09
CA GLU A 208 -15.06 -18.28 10.79
C GLU A 208 -15.97 -17.76 9.68
N LYS A 209 -17.21 -17.39 10.01
CA LYS A 209 -18.23 -16.88 9.09
C LYS A 209 -18.12 -15.37 8.82
N ILE A 210 -17.07 -14.71 9.29
CA ILE A 210 -16.90 -13.26 9.15
C ILE A 210 -15.62 -12.91 8.38
N ILE A 211 -15.79 -12.14 7.31
CA ILE A 211 -14.70 -11.55 6.53
C ILE A 211 -14.59 -10.07 6.89
N VAL A 212 -13.39 -9.62 7.22
CA VAL A 212 -13.08 -8.24 7.56
C VAL A 212 -12.62 -7.50 6.32
N SER A 213 -13.06 -6.26 6.15
CA SER A 213 -12.46 -5.29 5.24
C SER A 213 -12.05 -4.04 6.02
N CYS A 214 -10.77 -3.67 5.93
CA CYS A 214 -10.24 -2.45 6.54
C CYS A 214 -10.00 -1.44 5.43
N PHE A 215 -10.78 -0.36 5.41
CA PHE A 215 -10.75 0.64 4.35
C PHE A 215 -10.41 2.02 4.90
N ASP A 216 -9.79 2.85 4.07
CA ASP A 216 -9.78 4.30 4.32
C ASP A 216 -11.20 4.84 4.09
N ILE A 217 -11.63 5.88 4.82
CA ILE A 217 -13.01 6.37 4.73
C ILE A 217 -13.40 6.89 3.33
N ASP A 218 -12.43 7.21 2.49
CA ASP A 218 -12.62 7.70 1.13
C ASP A 218 -12.61 6.58 0.07
N THR A 219 -12.61 5.32 0.51
CA THR A 219 -12.59 4.11 -0.31
C THR A 219 -13.96 3.80 -0.90
N ILE A 220 -14.05 3.73 -2.22
CA ILE A 220 -15.22 3.31 -2.97
C ILE A 220 -14.96 1.91 -3.53
N VAL A 221 -15.72 0.92 -3.08
CA VAL A 221 -15.62 -0.45 -3.57
C VAL A 221 -16.15 -0.56 -5.01
N HIS A 222 -15.49 -1.38 -5.84
CA HIS A 222 -16.09 -1.78 -7.12
C HIS A 222 -17.37 -2.56 -6.87
N LYS A 223 -18.35 -2.46 -7.78
CA LYS A 223 -19.66 -3.12 -7.67
C LYS A 223 -19.53 -4.60 -7.29
N GLU A 224 -18.58 -5.31 -7.88
CA GLU A 224 -18.41 -6.75 -7.67
C GLU A 224 -17.45 -7.14 -6.53
N TYR A 225 -17.01 -6.18 -5.70
CA TYR A 225 -15.98 -6.41 -4.67
C TYR A 225 -16.34 -7.54 -3.70
N PHE A 226 -17.48 -7.44 -3.01
CA PHE A 226 -17.84 -8.37 -1.94
C PHE A 226 -18.22 -9.76 -2.45
N GLY A 227 -18.85 -9.83 -3.63
CA GLY A 227 -19.09 -11.11 -4.31
C GLY A 227 -17.77 -11.81 -4.66
N HIS A 228 -16.82 -11.07 -5.24
CA HIS A 228 -15.52 -11.64 -5.57
C HIS A 228 -14.73 -12.04 -4.32
N LEU A 229 -14.72 -11.21 -3.27
CA LEU A 229 -14.07 -11.51 -2.00
C LEU A 229 -14.61 -12.79 -1.37
N THR A 230 -15.94 -12.91 -1.29
CA THR A 230 -16.60 -14.09 -0.73
C THR A 230 -16.27 -15.34 -1.55
N TYR A 231 -16.31 -15.24 -2.88
CA TYR A 231 -15.93 -16.36 -3.75
C TYR A 231 -14.49 -16.80 -3.51
N LYS A 232 -13.55 -15.84 -3.45
CA LYS A 232 -12.14 -16.11 -3.16
C LYS A 232 -11.94 -16.68 -1.78
N PHE A 233 -12.74 -16.29 -0.79
CA PHE A 233 -12.70 -16.87 0.55
C PHE A 233 -13.09 -18.34 0.53
N LEU A 234 -14.29 -18.65 0.04
CA LEU A 234 -14.85 -20.01 0.06
C LEU A 234 -14.01 -20.98 -0.77
N THR A 235 -13.46 -20.53 -1.90
CA THR A 235 -12.64 -21.37 -2.79
C THR A 235 -11.16 -21.45 -2.38
N HIS A 236 -10.72 -20.72 -1.35
CA HIS A 236 -9.33 -20.79 -0.89
C HIS A 236 -9.12 -22.02 0.00
N HIS A 237 -8.05 -22.78 -0.25
CA HIS A 237 -7.68 -23.97 0.51
C HIS A 237 -7.36 -23.71 2.00
N LYS A 238 -6.99 -22.48 2.36
CA LYS A 238 -6.76 -22.03 3.74
C LYS A 238 -7.31 -20.61 3.95
N PRO A 239 -8.64 -20.43 4.09
CA PRO A 239 -9.25 -19.10 4.03
C PRO A 239 -8.90 -18.19 5.22
N HIS A 240 -8.54 -18.80 6.36
CA HIS A 240 -8.06 -18.09 7.55
C HIS A 240 -6.54 -17.82 7.56
N ASN A 241 -5.79 -18.33 6.59
CA ASN A 241 -4.33 -18.15 6.51
C ASN A 241 -3.93 -17.29 5.30
N THR A 242 -4.81 -16.38 4.90
CA THR A 242 -4.52 -15.43 3.84
C THR A 242 -5.26 -14.12 4.07
N SER A 243 -4.59 -13.01 3.74
CA SER A 243 -5.29 -11.75 3.47
C SER A 243 -5.65 -11.69 1.99
N TYR A 244 -6.59 -10.83 1.63
CA TYR A 244 -7.05 -10.59 0.27
C TYR A 244 -6.77 -9.14 -0.11
N GLN A 245 -5.95 -8.93 -1.14
CA GLN A 245 -5.50 -7.59 -1.55
C GLN A 245 -6.14 -7.20 -2.88
N PRO A 246 -7.03 -6.19 -2.93
CA PRO A 246 -7.61 -5.69 -4.16
C PRO A 246 -6.66 -4.82 -4.97
N VAL A 247 -7.06 -4.54 -6.21
CA VAL A 247 -6.45 -3.48 -7.03
C VAL A 247 -6.77 -2.13 -6.39
N ALA A 248 -5.75 -1.40 -5.96
CA ALA A 248 -5.89 -0.05 -5.43
C ALA A 248 -5.84 0.99 -6.57
N LEU A 249 -6.95 1.65 -6.83
CA LEU A 249 -7.04 2.79 -7.76
C LEU A 249 -7.06 4.10 -6.97
N PHE A 250 -6.50 5.15 -7.55
CA PHE A 250 -6.55 6.51 -6.99
C PHE A 250 -7.26 7.43 -7.98
N ASN A 251 -8.55 7.18 -8.21
CA ASN A 251 -9.28 7.83 -9.31
C ASN A 251 -10.50 8.65 -8.92
N ASN A 252 -10.85 8.70 -7.63
CA ASN A 252 -12.09 9.37 -7.18
C ASN A 252 -12.12 10.87 -7.48
N ASN A 253 -10.97 11.54 -7.38
CA ASN A 253 -10.80 12.96 -7.67
C ASN A 253 -9.73 13.26 -8.74
N VAL A 254 -9.40 12.27 -9.60
CA VAL A 254 -8.26 12.37 -10.55
C VAL A 254 -8.39 13.53 -11.54
N TRP A 255 -9.61 13.89 -11.91
CA TRP A 255 -9.87 14.99 -12.84
C TRP A 255 -9.63 16.36 -12.20
N GLN A 256 -9.68 16.44 -10.86
CA GLN A 256 -9.51 17.64 -10.06
C GLN A 256 -8.07 17.81 -9.56
N SER A 257 -7.30 16.73 -9.44
CA SER A 257 -5.92 16.81 -8.93
C SER A 257 -4.97 17.53 -9.86
N ASN A 258 -3.84 18.00 -9.33
CA ASN A 258 -2.75 18.51 -10.16
C ASN A 258 -1.90 17.38 -10.79
N ALA A 259 -1.04 17.73 -11.76
CA ALA A 259 -0.25 16.77 -12.52
C ALA A 259 0.77 15.97 -11.68
N PHE A 260 1.32 16.59 -10.63
CA PHE A 260 2.29 15.93 -9.73
C PHE A 260 1.60 14.87 -8.88
N THR A 261 0.48 15.22 -8.23
CA THR A 261 -0.30 14.30 -7.39
C THR A 261 -0.82 13.12 -8.19
N ARG A 262 -1.33 13.36 -9.41
CA ARG A 262 -1.75 12.29 -10.34
C ARG A 262 -0.63 11.34 -10.72
N THR A 263 0.52 11.87 -11.15
CA THR A 263 1.62 11.03 -11.63
C THR A 263 2.19 10.15 -10.51
N VAL A 264 2.29 10.68 -9.29
CA VAL A 264 2.69 9.91 -8.10
C VAL A 264 1.66 8.83 -7.75
N SER A 265 0.36 9.17 -7.78
CA SER A 265 -0.72 8.22 -7.49
C SER A 265 -0.78 7.08 -8.52
N ASN A 266 -0.64 7.40 -9.82
CA ASN A 266 -0.57 6.41 -10.89
C ASN A 266 0.65 5.50 -10.77
N SER A 267 1.81 6.06 -10.39
CA SER A 267 3.03 5.26 -10.16
C SER A 267 2.82 4.22 -9.07
N THR A 268 2.15 4.62 -7.97
CA THR A 268 1.80 3.73 -6.86
C THR A 268 0.80 2.66 -7.31
N MET A 269 -0.25 3.05 -8.02
CA MET A 269 -1.25 2.15 -8.59
C MET A 269 -0.60 1.06 -9.45
N PHE A 270 0.33 1.43 -10.34
CA PHE A 270 0.99 0.46 -11.21
C PHE A 270 1.97 -0.45 -10.47
N TRP A 271 2.67 0.06 -9.46
CA TRP A 271 3.49 -0.78 -8.59
C TRP A 271 2.63 -1.85 -7.90
N LEU A 272 1.53 -1.45 -7.26
CA LEU A 272 0.59 -2.38 -6.59
C LEU A 272 -0.02 -3.37 -7.57
N LEU A 273 -0.49 -2.90 -8.73
CA LEU A 273 -1.08 -3.76 -9.75
C LEU A 273 -0.06 -4.81 -10.25
N THR A 274 1.20 -4.43 -10.41
CA THR A 274 2.25 -5.36 -10.79
C THR A 274 2.45 -6.43 -9.71
N ASP A 275 2.56 -6.03 -8.44
CA ASP A 275 2.82 -6.97 -7.35
C ASP A 275 1.65 -7.96 -7.13
N LEU A 276 0.41 -7.63 -7.52
CA LEU A 276 -0.72 -8.59 -7.47
C LEU A 276 -0.48 -9.86 -8.29
N SER A 277 0.36 -9.83 -9.32
CA SER A 277 0.73 -11.03 -10.09
C SER A 277 1.89 -11.82 -9.49
N ARG A 278 2.44 -11.35 -8.36
CA ARG A 278 3.61 -11.91 -7.67
C ARG A 278 3.25 -12.17 -6.20
N PRO A 279 2.29 -13.07 -5.92
CA PRO A 279 1.71 -13.24 -4.58
C PRO A 279 2.75 -13.55 -3.49
N ASP A 280 3.85 -14.21 -3.83
CA ASP A 280 4.92 -14.51 -2.87
C ASP A 280 5.71 -13.27 -2.37
N ARG A 281 5.43 -12.08 -2.92
CA ARG A 281 6.02 -10.81 -2.49
C ARG A 281 5.00 -9.86 -1.89
N LEU A 282 3.71 -10.20 -1.97
CA LEU A 282 2.63 -9.31 -1.56
C LEU A 282 2.57 -9.14 -0.04
N PHE A 283 2.30 -7.91 0.34
CA PHE A 283 1.87 -7.51 1.67
C PHE A 283 0.47 -6.94 1.56
N THR A 284 -0.24 -6.85 2.68
CA THR A 284 -1.43 -6.02 2.77
C THR A 284 -1.04 -4.54 2.63
N PHE A 285 -1.87 -3.74 1.97
CA PHE A 285 -1.61 -2.33 1.70
C PHE A 285 -2.90 -1.51 1.68
N SER A 286 -2.97 -0.44 2.49
CA SER A 286 -4.10 0.50 2.66
C SER A 286 -5.45 -0.17 2.88
N SER A 287 -6.07 -0.67 1.81
CA SER A 287 -7.34 -1.37 1.77
C SER A 287 -7.14 -2.85 1.52
N HIS A 288 -7.52 -3.69 2.49
CA HIS A 288 -7.39 -5.14 2.39
C HIS A 288 -8.51 -5.84 3.17
N SER A 289 -8.66 -7.13 2.91
CA SER A 289 -9.57 -7.99 3.64
C SER A 289 -8.86 -9.21 4.24
N MET A 290 -9.41 -9.79 5.29
CA MET A 290 -8.91 -11.02 5.93
C MET A 290 -10.01 -11.67 6.76
N SER A 291 -9.79 -12.87 7.28
CA SER A 291 -10.76 -13.47 8.21
C SER A 291 -10.79 -12.74 9.55
N TRP A 292 -11.99 -12.58 10.11
CA TRP A 292 -12.18 -12.05 11.46
C TRP A 292 -11.51 -12.92 12.52
N LYS A 293 -11.67 -14.25 12.40
CA LYS A 293 -10.96 -15.22 13.26
C LYS A 293 -9.46 -14.91 13.33
N THR A 294 -8.82 -14.76 12.17
CA THR A 294 -7.39 -14.48 12.06
C THR A 294 -7.03 -13.14 12.71
N LEU A 295 -7.84 -12.11 12.49
CA LEU A 295 -7.62 -10.79 13.09
C LEU A 295 -7.70 -10.85 14.63
N VAL A 296 -8.65 -11.63 15.17
CA VAL A 296 -8.76 -11.85 16.62
C VAL A 296 -7.59 -12.67 17.15
N ASP A 297 -7.16 -13.73 16.43
CA ASP A 297 -6.07 -14.62 16.83
C ASP A 297 -4.73 -13.88 17.02
N VAL A 298 -4.48 -12.84 16.21
CA VAL A 298 -3.28 -11.99 16.33
C VAL A 298 -3.44 -10.80 17.29
N GLY A 299 -4.63 -10.61 17.87
CA GLY A 299 -4.88 -9.51 18.81
C GLY A 299 -5.17 -8.16 18.14
N PHE A 300 -5.74 -8.18 16.93
CA PHE A 300 -6.05 -7.02 16.08
C PHE A 300 -4.79 -6.35 15.46
N TRP A 301 -4.95 -5.14 14.92
CA TRP A 301 -3.82 -4.34 14.43
C TRP A 301 -2.94 -3.85 15.60
N GLU A 302 -1.67 -3.51 15.32
CA GLU A 302 -0.78 -2.87 16.30
C GLU A 302 -1.15 -1.37 16.39
N PRO A 303 -1.61 -0.86 17.55
CA PRO A 303 -2.15 0.49 17.67
C PRO A 303 -1.07 1.59 17.77
N ASP A 304 0.20 1.22 17.93
CA ASP A 304 1.33 2.14 18.11
C ASP A 304 2.15 2.38 16.84
N LEU A 305 1.63 1.96 15.68
CA LEU A 305 2.30 2.07 14.38
C LEU A 305 1.53 2.92 13.36
N VAL A 306 2.29 3.52 12.44
CA VAL A 306 1.76 4.27 11.28
C VAL A 306 1.48 3.34 10.09
N THR A 307 2.07 2.15 10.07
CA THR A 307 2.03 1.19 8.95
C THR A 307 1.26 -0.08 9.34
N GLU A 308 0.18 0.09 10.11
CA GLU A 308 -0.61 -1.04 10.63
C GLU A 308 -1.17 -1.92 9.51
N ASP A 309 -1.45 -1.31 8.36
CA ASP A 309 -2.03 -1.91 7.17
C ASP A 309 -1.14 -2.96 6.52
N SER A 310 0.17 -2.82 6.64
CA SER A 310 1.20 -3.73 6.12
C SER A 310 1.81 -4.58 7.23
N ARG A 311 1.89 -4.04 8.46
CA ARG A 311 2.31 -4.79 9.65
C ARG A 311 1.40 -5.98 9.95
N ILE A 312 0.09 -5.87 9.74
CA ILE A 312 -0.87 -6.96 10.01
C ILE A 312 -0.52 -8.25 9.26
N PHE A 313 0.01 -8.16 8.04
CA PHE A 313 0.53 -9.33 7.33
C PHE A 313 1.67 -9.99 8.11
N LEU A 314 2.62 -9.23 8.63
CA LEU A 314 3.75 -9.77 9.40
C LEU A 314 3.33 -10.35 10.74
N GLN A 315 2.35 -9.73 11.42
CA GLN A 315 1.76 -10.28 12.64
C GLN A 315 1.20 -11.68 12.38
N CYS A 316 0.36 -11.82 11.35
CA CYS A 316 -0.18 -13.10 10.93
C CYS A 316 0.91 -14.07 10.49
N PHE A 317 1.85 -13.62 9.66
CA PHE A 317 2.96 -14.45 9.18
C PHE A 317 3.81 -15.02 10.32
N ILE A 318 4.09 -14.24 11.36
CA ILE A 318 4.86 -14.71 12.52
C ILE A 318 3.99 -15.63 13.38
N HIS A 319 2.74 -15.25 13.66
CA HIS A 319 1.80 -16.02 14.49
C HIS A 319 1.59 -17.44 13.92
N TYR A 320 1.35 -17.53 12.60
CA TYR A 320 1.15 -18.80 11.90
C TYR A 320 2.46 -19.45 11.45
N ASN A 321 3.61 -19.09 12.03
CA ASN A 321 4.91 -19.70 11.74
C ASN A 321 5.23 -19.78 10.25
N GLY A 322 4.93 -18.70 9.54
CA GLY A 322 5.16 -18.53 8.12
C GLY A 322 4.04 -19.10 7.25
N ASP A 323 3.06 -19.81 7.79
CA ASP A 323 1.88 -20.31 7.06
C ASP A 323 0.80 -19.23 6.94
N TYR A 324 1.16 -18.12 6.29
CA TYR A 324 0.25 -17.03 5.97
C TYR A 324 0.66 -16.39 4.65
N THR A 325 -0.31 -16.06 3.79
CA THR A 325 -0.07 -15.50 2.45
C THR A 325 -0.98 -14.30 2.16
N VAL A 326 -0.83 -13.72 0.97
CA VAL A 326 -1.77 -12.73 0.44
C VAL A 326 -2.29 -13.24 -0.90
N THR A 327 -3.61 -13.34 -1.00
CA THR A 327 -4.35 -13.72 -2.20
C THR A 327 -4.72 -12.46 -2.97
N PRO A 328 -4.28 -12.31 -4.24
CA PRO A 328 -4.64 -11.15 -5.04
C PRO A 328 -6.11 -11.20 -5.46
N MET A 329 -6.77 -10.05 -5.38
CA MET A 329 -8.09 -9.80 -5.94
C MET A 329 -7.99 -8.83 -7.10
N TYR A 330 -8.32 -9.28 -8.31
CA TYR A 330 -8.33 -8.43 -9.49
C TYR A 330 -9.67 -7.68 -9.69
N VAL A 331 -10.28 -7.28 -8.58
CA VAL A 331 -11.37 -6.29 -8.52
C VAL A 331 -10.86 -5.12 -7.69
N SER A 332 -11.28 -3.91 -8.04
CA SER A 332 -10.71 -2.70 -7.47
C SER A 332 -11.47 -2.18 -6.25
N VAL A 333 -10.73 -1.42 -5.47
CA VAL A 333 -11.26 -0.31 -4.68
C VAL A 333 -10.66 0.98 -5.22
N SER A 334 -11.36 2.11 -5.08
CA SER A 334 -10.85 3.41 -5.49
C SER A 334 -10.81 4.41 -4.35
N MET A 335 -9.73 5.19 -4.28
CA MET A 335 -9.46 6.19 -3.25
C MET A 335 -9.11 7.54 -3.89
N ASP A 336 -8.92 8.55 -3.06
CA ASP A 336 -8.42 9.84 -3.51
C ASP A 336 -6.94 9.86 -3.85
N THR A 337 -6.63 10.63 -4.89
CA THR A 337 -5.33 11.28 -4.99
C THR A 337 -5.17 12.33 -3.89
N VAL A 338 -3.93 12.58 -3.45
CA VAL A 338 -3.66 13.57 -2.41
C VAL A 338 -3.79 15.00 -2.96
N GLU A 339 -5.01 15.50 -2.99
CA GLU A 339 -5.35 16.85 -3.44
C GLU A 339 -6.08 17.60 -2.32
N THR A 340 -5.54 18.75 -1.93
CA THR A 340 -6.09 19.61 -0.88
C THR A 340 -6.70 20.89 -1.45
N GLY A 341 -6.90 20.97 -2.76
CA GLY A 341 -7.48 22.13 -3.46
C GLY A 341 -6.53 23.33 -3.59
N LYS A 342 -5.32 23.25 -3.04
CA LYS A 342 -4.28 24.28 -3.14
C LYS A 342 -2.96 23.64 -3.53
N PHE A 343 -2.40 24.07 -4.65
CA PHE A 343 -1.24 23.44 -5.30
C PHE A 343 -0.09 23.10 -4.32
N TRP A 344 0.41 24.08 -3.57
CA TRP A 344 1.54 23.88 -2.65
C TRP A 344 1.19 23.00 -1.45
N GLU A 345 -0.02 23.14 -0.90
CA GLU A 345 -0.48 22.28 0.21
C GLU A 345 -0.59 20.82 -0.26
N SER A 346 -1.04 20.59 -1.50
CA SER A 346 -1.11 19.26 -2.12
C SER A 346 0.27 18.63 -2.31
N LEU A 347 1.26 19.38 -2.77
CA LEU A 347 2.64 18.87 -2.90
C LEU A 347 3.24 18.47 -1.55
N VAL A 348 3.06 19.30 -0.51
CA VAL A 348 3.50 18.97 0.86
C VAL A 348 2.76 17.73 1.39
N ALA A 349 1.47 17.61 1.10
CA ALA A 349 0.67 16.46 1.52
C ALA A 349 1.12 15.16 0.82
N VAL A 350 1.42 15.19 -0.49
CA VAL A 350 2.01 14.05 -1.21
C VAL A 350 3.33 13.64 -0.59
N TYR A 351 4.24 14.61 -0.36
CA TYR A 351 5.53 14.33 0.26
C TYR A 351 5.37 13.62 1.62
N LYS A 352 4.46 14.12 2.46
CA LYS A 352 4.15 13.51 3.76
C LYS A 352 3.55 12.11 3.62
N GLN A 353 2.71 11.86 2.62
CA GLN A 353 2.16 10.53 2.36
C GLN A 353 3.26 9.55 1.94
N GLN A 354 4.10 9.94 0.98
CA GLN A 354 5.20 9.09 0.48
C GLN A 354 6.20 8.77 1.59
N ARG A 355 6.51 9.74 2.47
CA ARG A 355 7.33 9.51 3.66
C ARG A 355 6.69 8.51 4.63
N ARG A 356 5.36 8.53 4.80
CA ARG A 356 4.65 7.55 5.65
C ARG A 356 4.70 6.15 5.05
N TRP A 357 4.57 6.01 3.74
CA TRP A 357 4.72 4.71 3.09
C TRP A 357 6.15 4.19 3.15
N ALA A 358 7.14 5.07 2.95
CA ALA A 358 8.55 4.70 3.12
C ALA A 358 8.92 4.38 4.57
N TRP A 359 8.12 4.81 5.55
CA TRP A 359 8.25 4.39 6.94
C TRP A 359 8.06 2.88 7.13
N GLY A 360 7.44 2.18 6.16
CA GLY A 360 7.38 0.72 6.12
C GLY A 360 8.75 0.04 6.23
N ILE A 361 9.87 0.78 6.07
CA ILE A 361 11.20 0.30 6.45
C ILE A 361 11.30 -0.17 7.91
N GLU A 362 10.42 0.25 8.82
CA GLU A 362 10.33 -0.29 10.18
C GLU A 362 10.01 -1.80 10.22
N HIS A 363 9.62 -2.38 9.09
CA HIS A 363 9.51 -3.82 8.94
C HIS A 363 10.88 -4.51 8.92
N PHE A 364 11.95 -3.86 8.45
CA PHE A 364 13.31 -4.41 8.42
C PHE A 364 13.80 -4.89 9.80
N PRO A 365 13.89 -4.02 10.84
CA PRO A 365 14.35 -4.45 12.15
C PRO A 365 13.39 -5.47 12.78
N TYR A 366 12.08 -5.28 12.58
CA TYR A 366 11.06 -6.19 13.09
C TYR A 366 11.20 -7.61 12.51
N MET A 367 11.42 -7.73 11.21
CA MET A 367 11.59 -9.03 10.55
C MET A 367 12.85 -9.73 11.02
N ILE A 368 13.99 -9.03 11.11
CA ILE A 368 15.22 -9.62 11.65
C ILE A 368 15.00 -10.14 13.06
N TRP A 369 14.42 -9.31 13.92
CA TRP A 369 14.17 -9.64 15.32
C TRP A 369 13.34 -10.92 15.49
N HIS A 370 12.21 -11.01 14.78
CA HIS A 370 11.28 -12.13 14.93
C HIS A 370 11.70 -13.36 14.11
N PHE A 371 12.40 -13.17 12.98
CA PHE A 371 12.88 -14.29 12.17
C PHE A 371 14.05 -15.01 12.82
N TRP A 372 14.90 -14.30 13.57
CA TRP A 372 16.05 -14.90 14.24
C TRP A 372 15.66 -16.05 15.18
N GLY A 373 14.62 -15.86 16.00
CA GLY A 373 14.19 -16.86 16.98
C GLY A 373 13.27 -17.96 16.43
N ASN A 374 12.55 -17.72 15.33
CA ASN A 374 11.50 -18.65 14.88
C ASN A 374 12.04 -19.75 13.95
N LYS A 375 12.44 -20.90 14.51
CA LYS A 375 12.93 -22.06 13.73
C LYS A 375 11.86 -22.78 12.90
N LYS A 376 10.57 -22.51 13.12
CA LYS A 376 9.46 -23.15 12.39
C LYS A 376 9.29 -22.59 10.97
N ILE A 377 9.77 -21.38 10.71
CA ILE A 377 9.76 -20.79 9.37
C ILE A 377 11.03 -21.21 8.62
N ALA A 378 10.86 -21.81 7.44
CA ALA A 378 11.98 -22.20 6.58
C ALA A 378 12.89 -21.01 6.21
N PHE A 379 14.21 -21.24 6.19
CA PHE A 379 15.22 -20.20 5.94
C PHE A 379 14.97 -19.43 4.63
N PHE A 380 14.76 -20.15 3.52
CA PHE A 380 14.52 -19.50 2.22
C PHE A 380 13.25 -18.65 2.21
N LYS A 381 12.23 -19.03 2.99
CA LYS A 381 11.00 -18.23 3.13
C LYS A 381 11.30 -16.92 3.84
N LYS A 382 12.03 -16.96 4.96
CA LYS A 382 12.51 -15.75 5.68
C LYS A 382 13.35 -14.86 4.77
N PHE A 383 14.35 -15.45 4.10
CA PHE A 383 15.27 -14.74 3.22
C PHE A 383 14.51 -14.05 2.08
N LYS A 384 13.56 -14.74 1.42
CA LYS A 384 12.75 -14.16 0.35
C LYS A 384 12.00 -12.91 0.81
N TYR A 385 11.24 -13.00 1.90
CA TYR A 385 10.50 -11.83 2.42
C TYR A 385 11.43 -10.70 2.85
N PHE A 386 12.49 -11.04 3.58
CA PHE A 386 13.46 -10.06 4.07
C PHE A 386 14.19 -9.35 2.93
N PHE A 387 14.67 -10.09 1.93
CA PHE A 387 15.31 -9.55 0.74
C PHE A 387 14.35 -8.65 -0.05
N ASN A 388 13.10 -9.07 -0.23
CA ASN A 388 12.12 -8.30 -0.99
C ASN A 388 11.84 -6.91 -0.38
N ILE A 389 11.65 -6.84 0.94
CA ILE A 389 11.47 -5.56 1.64
C ILE A 389 12.75 -4.73 1.60
N THR A 390 13.90 -5.35 1.90
CA THR A 390 15.18 -4.65 1.97
C THR A 390 15.57 -4.08 0.62
N GLU A 391 15.58 -4.91 -0.44
CA GLU A 391 15.91 -4.48 -1.79
C GLU A 391 14.92 -3.46 -2.34
N GLY A 392 13.62 -3.62 -2.06
CA GLY A 392 12.60 -2.69 -2.50
C GLY A 392 12.76 -1.31 -1.88
N MET A 393 12.90 -1.23 -0.56
CA MET A 393 13.07 0.04 0.17
C MET A 393 14.42 0.70 -0.11
N TYR A 394 15.49 -0.09 -0.22
CA TYR A 394 16.81 0.40 -0.61
C TYR A 394 16.80 0.98 -2.03
N SER A 395 16.24 0.23 -3.00
CA SER A 395 16.13 0.68 -4.40
C SER A 395 15.29 1.95 -4.52
N TRP A 396 14.18 2.04 -3.79
CA TRP A 396 13.32 3.23 -3.81
C TRP A 396 14.06 4.49 -3.33
N ALA A 397 14.89 4.34 -2.29
CA ALA A 397 15.69 5.44 -1.75
C ALA A 397 16.88 5.84 -2.63
N THR A 398 17.53 4.88 -3.31
CA THR A 398 18.84 5.12 -3.94
C THR A 398 18.79 5.19 -5.47
N ALA A 399 18.01 4.34 -6.14
CA ALA A 399 18.19 4.12 -7.57
C ALA A 399 17.93 5.36 -8.44
N PRO A 400 16.84 6.13 -8.26
CA PRO A 400 16.64 7.37 -9.02
C PRO A 400 17.80 8.37 -8.88
N LEU A 401 18.39 8.48 -7.67
CA LEU A 401 19.53 9.36 -7.42
C LEU A 401 20.83 8.81 -8.02
N LEU A 402 21.08 7.50 -7.91
CA LEU A 402 22.26 6.88 -8.51
C LEU A 402 22.24 7.01 -10.03
N ILE A 403 21.09 6.75 -10.68
CA ILE A 403 20.93 6.95 -12.13
C ILE A 403 21.20 8.41 -12.51
N LEU A 404 20.65 9.38 -11.75
CA LEU A 404 20.85 10.80 -12.03
C LEU A 404 22.32 11.22 -11.87
N ILE A 405 22.95 10.85 -10.75
CA ILE A 405 24.30 11.32 -10.38
C ILE A 405 25.36 10.60 -11.23
N LEU A 406 25.30 9.27 -11.29
CA LEU A 406 26.34 8.45 -11.92
C LEU A 406 26.27 8.45 -13.44
N GLY A 407 25.17 8.93 -14.04
CA GLY A 407 25.08 9.12 -15.48
C GLY A 407 26.09 10.14 -16.05
N ARG A 408 26.68 11.01 -15.20
CA ARG A 408 27.67 12.02 -15.62
C ARG A 408 28.88 12.16 -14.71
N LEU A 409 28.70 12.00 -13.39
CA LEU A 409 29.74 12.27 -12.40
C LEU A 409 31.09 11.55 -12.64
N PRO A 410 31.15 10.23 -12.90
CA PRO A 410 32.43 9.55 -13.10
C PRO A 410 33.15 9.99 -14.38
N LEU A 411 32.42 10.41 -15.41
CA LEU A 411 33.01 10.93 -16.65
C LEU A 411 33.64 12.31 -16.44
N MET A 412 33.07 13.13 -15.53
CA MET A 412 33.62 14.44 -15.18
C MET A 412 34.95 14.34 -14.40
N PHE A 413 35.14 13.27 -13.62
CA PHE A 413 36.37 13.03 -12.86
C PHE A 413 37.37 12.11 -13.57
N ALA A 414 37.01 11.53 -14.72
CA ALA A 414 37.90 10.70 -15.50
C ALA A 414 39.11 11.53 -15.99
N ASP A 415 40.31 11.06 -15.67
CA ASP A 415 41.55 11.61 -16.21
C ASP A 415 41.67 11.31 -17.71
N ARG A 416 42.65 11.94 -18.38
CA ARG A 416 42.83 11.80 -19.83
C ARG A 416 43.01 10.35 -20.26
N ALA A 417 43.79 9.57 -19.51
CA ALA A 417 44.00 8.16 -19.79
C ALA A 417 42.69 7.36 -19.70
N THR A 418 41.84 7.64 -18.70
CA THR A 418 40.52 7.01 -18.57
C THR A 418 39.58 7.44 -19.70
N GLN A 419 39.57 8.72 -20.06
CA GLN A 419 38.75 9.26 -21.14
C GLN A 419 39.12 8.70 -22.52
N GLU A 420 40.38 8.28 -22.72
CA GLU A 420 40.84 7.63 -23.94
C GLU A 420 40.47 6.13 -24.01
N THR A 421 39.96 5.54 -22.92
CA THR A 421 39.45 4.16 -22.96
C THR A 421 38.18 4.05 -23.80
N VAL A 422 38.06 2.94 -24.54
CA VAL A 422 36.90 2.66 -25.39
C VAL A 422 35.58 2.75 -24.61
N ILE A 423 35.58 2.30 -23.35
CA ILE A 423 34.37 2.26 -22.54
C ILE A 423 33.97 3.64 -22.05
N ALA A 424 34.91 4.48 -21.61
CA ALA A 424 34.59 5.84 -21.21
C ALA A 424 34.06 6.68 -22.39
N GLN A 425 34.61 6.50 -23.59
CA GLN A 425 34.14 7.20 -24.80
C GLN A 425 32.73 6.78 -25.22
N ASN A 426 32.41 5.49 -25.11
CA ASN A 426 31.11 4.95 -25.51
C ASN A 426 30.04 5.04 -24.39
N ALA A 427 30.45 5.24 -23.13
CA ALA A 427 29.52 5.26 -22.00
C ALA A 427 28.35 6.25 -22.16
N PRO A 428 28.54 7.52 -22.58
CA PRO A 428 27.41 8.43 -22.79
C PRO A 428 26.37 7.90 -23.78
N VAL A 429 26.83 7.26 -24.86
CA VAL A 429 25.96 6.69 -25.91
C VAL A 429 25.22 5.47 -25.36
N VAL A 430 25.93 4.55 -24.69
CA VAL A 430 25.31 3.35 -24.10
C VAL A 430 24.27 3.73 -23.04
N LEU A 431 24.61 4.63 -22.12
CA LEU A 431 23.70 5.12 -21.09
C LEU A 431 22.48 5.80 -21.71
N HIS A 432 22.68 6.61 -22.76
CA HIS A 432 21.57 7.20 -23.51
C HIS A 432 20.63 6.15 -24.10
N TRP A 433 21.15 5.09 -24.74
CA TRP A 433 20.32 4.01 -25.28
C TRP A 433 19.54 3.27 -24.20
N LEU A 434 20.19 2.94 -23.08
CA LEU A 434 19.56 2.25 -21.95
C LEU A 434 18.41 3.08 -21.36
N LEU A 435 18.66 4.35 -21.05
CA LEU A 435 17.67 5.24 -20.46
C LEU A 435 16.54 5.57 -21.44
N THR A 436 16.84 5.81 -22.72
CA THR A 436 15.81 6.04 -23.75
C THR A 436 14.91 4.80 -23.92
N SER A 437 15.49 3.59 -23.89
CA SER A 437 14.71 2.35 -23.94
C SER A 437 13.80 2.19 -22.73
N ALA A 438 14.29 2.52 -21.53
CA ALA A 438 13.47 2.53 -20.32
C ALA A 438 12.32 3.57 -20.41
N MET A 439 12.57 4.73 -21.02
CA MET A 439 11.55 5.77 -21.25
C MET A 439 10.44 5.32 -22.21
N VAL A 440 10.73 4.47 -23.20
CA VAL A 440 9.67 3.85 -24.04
C VAL A 440 8.75 2.97 -23.19
N GLY A 441 9.31 2.24 -22.23
CA GLY A 441 8.53 1.49 -21.23
C GLY A 441 7.61 2.40 -20.42
N LEU A 442 8.10 3.58 -20.01
CA LEU A 442 7.29 4.59 -19.33
C LEU A 442 6.12 5.09 -20.19
N LEU A 443 6.31 5.29 -21.51
CA LEU A 443 5.20 5.67 -22.40
C LEU A 443 4.06 4.64 -22.39
N SER A 444 4.38 3.36 -22.25
CA SER A 444 3.36 2.31 -22.11
C SER A 444 2.53 2.49 -20.84
N THR A 445 3.14 2.92 -19.74
CA THR A 445 2.42 3.25 -18.49
C THR A 445 1.57 4.51 -18.63
N ALA A 446 2.02 5.48 -19.43
CA ALA A 446 1.23 6.67 -19.73
C ALA A 446 -0.07 6.32 -20.46
N VAL A 447 0.01 5.45 -21.48
CA VAL A 447 -1.18 4.92 -22.17
C VAL A 447 -2.08 4.15 -21.21
N LEU A 448 -1.51 3.25 -20.41
CA LEU A 448 -2.29 2.47 -19.45
C LEU A 448 -3.00 3.38 -18.43
N SER A 449 -2.38 4.50 -18.04
CA SER A 449 -2.97 5.42 -17.07
C SER A 449 -4.27 6.02 -17.58
N ILE A 450 -4.32 6.32 -18.88
CA ILE A 450 -5.53 6.83 -19.55
C ILE A 450 -6.62 5.77 -19.58
N VAL A 451 -6.25 4.50 -19.79
CA VAL A 451 -7.20 3.38 -19.80
C VAL A 451 -7.86 3.14 -18.44
N PHE A 452 -7.19 3.50 -17.35
CA PHE A 452 -7.73 3.42 -15.98
C PHE A 452 -8.52 4.66 -15.55
N LEU A 453 -8.56 5.72 -16.36
CA LEU A 453 -9.31 6.93 -16.00
C LEU A 453 -10.82 6.66 -16.01
N PRO A 454 -11.55 7.19 -15.01
CA PRO A 454 -13.00 7.27 -15.10
C PRO A 454 -13.38 8.22 -16.24
N PRO A 455 -14.63 8.15 -16.76
CA PRO A 455 -15.08 9.05 -17.80
C PRO A 455 -14.83 10.52 -17.46
N CYS A 456 -14.28 11.28 -18.42
CA CYS A 456 -14.10 12.72 -18.27
C CYS A 456 -15.46 13.39 -17.97
N PRO A 457 -15.54 14.27 -16.94
CA PRO A 457 -16.75 15.01 -16.62
C PRO A 457 -17.28 15.75 -17.85
N LYS A 458 -18.62 15.82 -18.00
CA LYS A 458 -19.25 16.47 -19.16
C LYS A 458 -18.92 17.96 -19.30
N SER A 459 -18.55 18.62 -18.19
CA SER A 459 -18.14 20.02 -18.14
C SER A 459 -16.73 20.27 -18.66
N GLU A 460 -15.94 19.23 -18.94
CA GLU A 460 -14.51 19.33 -19.20
C GLU A 460 -14.15 18.98 -20.65
N SER A 461 -13.15 19.67 -21.19
CA SER A 461 -12.69 19.43 -22.57
C SER A 461 -11.96 18.10 -22.71
N LYS A 462 -12.23 17.38 -23.82
CA LYS A 462 -11.53 16.15 -24.18
C LYS A 462 -10.02 16.35 -24.38
N ILE A 463 -9.54 17.57 -24.58
CA ILE A 463 -8.10 17.87 -24.64
C ILE A 463 -7.37 17.51 -23.33
N LYS A 464 -8.09 17.40 -22.21
CA LYS A 464 -7.50 16.95 -20.94
C LYS A 464 -6.87 15.55 -21.04
N TYR A 465 -7.34 14.67 -21.92
CA TYR A 465 -6.69 13.38 -22.15
C TYR A 465 -5.26 13.52 -22.69
N VAL A 466 -5.00 14.53 -23.53
CA VAL A 466 -3.63 14.85 -24.00
C VAL A 466 -2.76 15.28 -22.82
N TRP A 467 -3.28 16.14 -21.94
CA TRP A 467 -2.56 16.55 -20.73
C TRP A 467 -2.32 15.38 -19.74
N MET A 468 -3.25 14.44 -19.64
CA MET A 468 -3.07 13.21 -18.86
C MET A 468 -1.93 12.33 -19.40
N PHE A 469 -1.65 12.40 -20.70
CA PHE A 469 -0.49 11.76 -21.32
C PHE A 469 0.79 12.56 -21.08
N VAL A 470 0.79 13.86 -21.44
CA VAL A 470 1.98 14.73 -21.42
C VAL A 470 2.58 14.87 -20.02
N GLN A 471 1.76 14.84 -18.95
CA GLN A 471 2.25 14.96 -17.57
C GLN A 471 3.28 13.89 -17.17
N TRP A 472 3.37 12.76 -17.88
CA TRP A 472 4.36 11.72 -17.60
C TRP A 472 5.80 12.18 -17.82
N ILE A 473 6.04 13.31 -18.49
CA ILE A 473 7.34 13.98 -18.52
C ILE A 473 7.84 14.37 -17.11
N LEU A 474 6.93 14.53 -16.14
CA LEU A 474 7.26 14.83 -14.74
C LEU A 474 7.79 13.62 -13.97
N PHE A 475 7.68 12.40 -14.51
CA PHE A 475 8.00 11.17 -13.78
C PHE A 475 9.42 11.12 -13.21
N PRO A 476 10.50 11.47 -13.96
CA PRO A 476 11.86 11.46 -13.41
C PRO A 476 12.02 12.39 -12.19
N VAL A 477 11.42 13.58 -12.25
CA VAL A 477 11.43 14.55 -11.15
C VAL A 477 10.63 14.02 -9.96
N ASN A 478 9.45 13.44 -10.22
CA ASN A 478 8.59 12.87 -9.18
C ASN A 478 9.24 11.69 -8.45
N MET A 479 9.96 10.82 -9.15
CA MET A 479 10.67 9.69 -8.55
C MET A 479 11.77 10.14 -7.58
N ILE A 480 12.35 11.32 -7.78
CA ILE A 480 13.33 11.88 -6.86
C ILE A 480 12.64 12.63 -5.72
N VAL A 481 11.85 13.66 -6.05
CA VAL A 481 11.28 14.60 -5.08
C VAL A 481 10.24 13.94 -4.18
N PHE A 482 9.38 13.10 -4.76
CA PHE A 482 8.31 12.40 -4.04
C PHE A 482 8.59 10.90 -3.87
N GLY A 483 9.73 10.39 -4.34
CA GLY A 483 10.16 9.00 -4.12
C GLY A 483 11.40 8.89 -3.24
N SER A 484 12.58 9.08 -3.82
CA SER A 484 13.86 8.87 -3.11
C SER A 484 14.05 9.78 -1.90
N ILE A 485 13.75 11.07 -2.00
CA ILE A 485 13.94 12.02 -0.88
C ILE A 485 13.10 11.64 0.35
N PRO A 486 11.77 11.45 0.27
CA PRO A 486 10.98 11.05 1.43
C PRO A 486 11.39 9.66 1.95
N ALA A 487 11.86 8.75 1.09
CA ALA A 487 12.37 7.45 1.51
C ALA A 487 13.68 7.56 2.31
N ILE A 488 14.64 8.36 1.84
CA ILE A 488 15.88 8.65 2.59
C ILE A 488 15.55 9.31 3.93
N GLU A 489 14.60 10.26 3.95
CA GLU A 489 14.18 10.92 5.18
C GLU A 489 13.60 9.90 6.18
N ALA A 490 12.71 9.01 5.74
CA ALA A 490 12.12 7.98 6.60
C ALA A 490 13.20 7.05 7.19
N GLN A 491 14.12 6.55 6.36
CA GLN A 491 15.20 5.68 6.83
C GLN A 491 16.15 6.40 7.79
N THR A 492 16.52 7.64 7.48
CA THR A 492 17.39 8.45 8.33
C THR A 492 16.74 8.75 9.68
N ARG A 493 15.45 9.12 9.68
CA ARG A 493 14.67 9.33 10.89
C ARG A 493 14.62 8.09 11.76
N LEU A 494 14.37 6.93 11.16
CA LEU A 494 14.41 5.66 11.87
C LEU A 494 15.80 5.43 12.46
N ALA A 495 16.89 5.69 11.73
CA ALA A 495 18.28 5.52 12.17
C ALA A 495 18.74 6.46 13.31
N ILE A 496 18.07 7.59 13.50
CA ILE A 496 18.35 8.52 14.63
C ILE A 496 17.30 8.49 15.73
N GLY A 497 16.35 7.55 15.69
CA GLY A 497 15.29 7.41 16.70
C GLY A 497 14.23 8.51 16.65
N LYS A 498 14.10 9.25 15.54
CA LYS A 498 13.06 10.27 15.34
C LYS A 498 11.84 9.65 14.66
N TYR A 499 11.11 8.82 15.40
CA TYR A 499 9.95 8.10 14.89
C TYR A 499 8.87 9.03 14.30
N LEU A 500 8.21 8.57 13.24
CA LEU A 500 7.10 9.32 12.67
C LEU A 500 5.87 9.31 13.59
N GLY A 501 5.23 10.47 13.71
CA GLY A 501 3.83 10.63 14.10
C GLY A 501 2.88 10.38 12.92
N PHE A 502 1.58 10.22 13.17
CA PHE A 502 0.57 10.22 12.11
C PHE A 502 0.14 11.63 11.75
N ASN A 503 0.08 11.94 10.45
CA ASN A 503 -0.49 13.18 9.92
C ASN A 503 -1.61 12.81 8.95
N VAL A 504 -2.83 13.30 9.17
CA VAL A 504 -3.96 12.99 8.29
C VAL A 504 -3.83 13.79 6.99
N THR A 505 -4.05 13.12 5.86
CA THR A 505 -4.10 13.78 4.56
C THR A 505 -5.48 14.42 4.39
N LYS A 506 -5.55 15.75 4.24
CA LYS A 506 -6.81 16.42 3.93
C LYS A 506 -7.38 15.89 2.61
N LYS A 507 -8.67 15.60 2.60
CA LYS A 507 -9.41 15.09 1.43
C LYS A 507 -10.39 16.18 1.00
N ASN A 508 -10.15 16.75 -0.18
CA ASN A 508 -11.07 17.69 -0.80
C ASN A 508 -11.60 17.06 -2.09
N ARG A 509 -12.92 17.00 -2.23
CA ARG A 509 -13.61 16.53 -3.43
C ARG A 509 -14.70 17.51 -3.80
#